data_AF-A0A0D0B650-F1
#
_entry.id   AF-A0A0D0B650-F1
#
_cell.length_a   1.000
_cell.length_b   1.000
_cell.length_c   1.000
_cell.angle_alpha   90.00
_cell.angle_beta   90.00
_cell.angle_gamma   90.00
#
_symmetry.space_group_name_H-M   'P 1'
#
loop_
_entity.id
_entity.type
_entity.pdbx_description
1 polymer ?
#
loop_
_entity_poly.entity_id
_entity_poly.type
_entity_poly.pdbx_seq_one_letter_code
_entity_poly.pdbx_strand_id
1 'polypeptide(L)'
;MTLVSNDPTWWPFINAGIIASYFLVASSAGLIYDWMLTFGQEVELIWRQRWSLMTVLYLAVRYGAMFYVTTRILIDVPTVSMTDAG
;
A
#
# COMPACT_ATOMS: atom_id res chain seq x y z
N MET A 1 -5.48 7.65 -24.75
CA MET A 1 -6.76 6.90 -24.83
C MET A 1 -6.53 5.48 -24.38
N THR A 2 -7.00 5.10 -23.18
CA THR A 2 -7.10 3.69 -22.80
C THR A 2 -8.26 3.08 -23.58
N LEU A 3 -7.96 2.12 -24.45
CA LEU A 3 -8.96 1.38 -25.23
C LEU A 3 -9.74 0.49 -24.25
N VAL A 4 -10.82 1.03 -23.68
CA VAL A 4 -11.77 0.23 -22.89
C VAL A 4 -12.56 -0.61 -23.87
N SER A 5 -12.34 -1.93 -23.86
CA SER A 5 -13.20 -2.85 -24.61
C SER A 5 -14.64 -2.70 -24.11
N ASN A 6 -15.57 -2.40 -25.03
CA ASN A 6 -16.99 -2.21 -24.71
C ASN A 6 -17.76 -3.54 -24.61
N ASP A 7 -17.05 -4.66 -24.54
CA ASP A 7 -17.63 -6.00 -24.45
C ASP A 7 -18.25 -6.23 -23.06
N PRO A 8 -19.58 -6.46 -22.96
CA PRO A 8 -20.29 -6.56 -21.68
C PRO A 8 -19.85 -7.75 -20.81
N THR A 9 -19.21 -8.76 -21.39
CA THR A 9 -18.67 -9.93 -20.68
C THR A 9 -17.52 -9.59 -19.73
N TRP A 10 -16.81 -8.48 -19.96
CA TRP A 10 -15.68 -8.04 -19.14
C TRP A 10 -16.08 -7.16 -17.95
N TRP A 11 -17.32 -6.64 -17.94
CA TRP A 11 -17.79 -5.70 -16.92
C TRP A 11 -17.71 -6.22 -15.49
N PRO A 12 -18.05 -7.50 -15.19
CA PRO A 12 -17.91 -8.04 -13.83
C PRO A 12 -16.45 -8.02 -13.36
N PHE A 13 -15.51 -8.34 -14.25
CA PHE A 13 -14.08 -8.37 -13.95
C PHE A 13 -13.52 -6.95 -13.77
N ILE A 14 -13.93 -6.01 -14.61
CA ILE A 14 -13.55 -4.59 -14.50
C ILE A 14 -14.07 -4.00 -13.18
N ASN A 15 -15.34 -4.23 -12.85
CA ASN A 15 -15.93 -3.75 -11.60
C ASN A 15 -15.22 -4.35 -10.37
N ALA A 16 -14.90 -5.66 -10.40
CA ALA A 16 -14.13 -6.30 -9.35
C ALA A 16 -12.73 -5.68 -9.19
N GLY A 17 -12.05 -5.38 -10.31
CA GLY A 17 -10.75 -4.69 -10.29
C GLY A 17 -10.84 -3.30 -9.68
N ILE A 18 -11.82 -2.51 -10.08
CA ILE A 18 -12.06 -1.16 -9.54
C ILE A 18 -12.31 -1.21 -8.02
N ILE A 19 -13.18 -2.11 -7.55
CA ILE A 19 -13.48 -2.29 -6.13
C ILE A 19 -12.21 -2.70 -5.37
N ALA A 20 -11.43 -3.63 -5.91
CA ALA A 20 -10.17 -4.07 -5.31
C ALA A 20 -9.15 -2.94 -5.20
N SER A 21 -9.03 -2.08 -6.21
CA SER A 21 -8.14 -0.91 -6.18
C SER A 21 -8.56 0.09 -5.10
N TYR A 22 -9.85 0.42 -4.97
CA TYR A 22 -10.32 1.29 -3.89
C TYR A 22 -10.09 0.68 -2.51
N PHE A 23 -10.34 -0.62 -2.37
CA PHE A 23 -10.10 -1.33 -1.12
C PHE A 23 -8.61 -1.37 -0.75
N LEU A 24 -7.72 -1.56 -1.72
CA LEU A 24 -6.28 -1.52 -1.53
C LEU A 24 -5.83 -0.16 -0.99
N VAL A 25 -6.31 0.94 -1.61
CA VAL A 25 -5.98 2.30 -1.14
C VAL A 25 -6.54 2.53 0.27
N ALA A 26 -7.79 2.17 0.53
CA ALA A 26 -8.39 2.36 1.85
C ALA A 26 -7.67 1.57 2.95
N SER A 27 -7.37 0.29 2.70
CA SER A 27 -6.63 -0.57 3.64
C SER A 27 -5.20 -0.08 3.87
N SER A 28 -4.53 0.44 2.84
CA SER A 28 -3.19 1.02 2.99
C SER A 28 -3.17 2.27 3.85
N ALA A 29 -4.17 3.15 3.72
CA ALA A 29 -4.29 4.34 4.55
C ALA A 29 -4.46 3.96 6.03
N GLY A 30 -5.26 2.92 6.30
CA GLY A 30 -5.40 2.36 7.65
C GLY A 30 -4.10 1.80 8.21
N LEU A 31 -3.33 1.06 7.41
CA LEU A 31 -2.01 0.53 7.81
C LEU A 31 -1.00 1.63 8.13
N ILE A 32 -0.95 2.68 7.31
CA ILE A 32 -0.07 3.83 7.54
C ILE A 32 -0.47 4.55 8.83
N TYR A 33 -1.77 4.71 9.07
CA TYR A 33 -2.28 5.35 10.28
C TYR A 33 -1.92 4.56 11.55
N ASP A 34 -2.15 3.25 11.56
CA ASP A 34 -1.80 2.38 12.69
C ASP A 34 -0.27 2.39 12.95
N TRP A 35 0.52 2.44 11.89
CA TRP A 35 1.97 2.61 12.00
C TRP A 35 2.37 3.94 12.62
N MET A 36 1.84 5.07 12.14
CA MET A 36 2.18 6.39 12.68
C MET A 36 1.88 6.47 14.19
N LEU A 37 0.80 5.84 14.64
CA LEU A 37 0.43 5.81 16.05
C LEU A 37 1.42 5.01 16.90
N THR A 38 1.91 3.89 16.38
CA THR A 38 2.82 2.98 17.09
C THR A 38 4.30 3.35 16.93
N PHE A 39 4.66 4.12 15.90
CA PHE A 39 6.04 4.53 15.61
C PHE A 39 6.68 5.32 16.76
N GLY A 40 5.91 6.19 17.43
CA GLY A 40 6.42 6.95 18.59
C GLY A 40 6.90 6.04 19.71
N GLN A 41 6.16 4.97 19.99
CA GLN A 41 6.54 3.96 20.98
C GLN A 41 7.71 3.11 20.50
N GLU A 42 7.75 2.75 19.22
CA GLU A 42 8.88 2.02 18.63
C GLU A 42 10.19 2.80 18.74
N VAL A 43 10.20 4.09 18.45
CA VAL A 43 11.43 4.91 18.56
C VAL A 43 11.90 4.96 20.01
N GLU A 44 10.99 5.14 20.97
CA GLU A 44 11.38 5.18 22.37
C GLU A 44 11.86 3.83 22.92
N LEU A 45 11.19 2.73 22.58
CA LEU A 45 11.48 1.39 23.13
C LEU A 45 12.51 0.59 22.34
N ILE A 46 12.61 0.79 21.03
CA ILE A 46 13.50 0.02 20.15
C ILE A 46 14.78 0.80 19.86
N TRP A 47 14.66 2.08 19.49
CA TRP A 47 15.83 2.87 19.11
C TRP A 47 16.63 3.35 20.32
N ARG A 48 15.97 3.57 21.47
CA ARG A 48 16.63 4.00 22.72
C ARG A 48 17.11 2.84 23.60
N GLN A 49 16.73 1.59 23.30
CA GLN A 49 17.04 0.40 24.11
C GLN A 49 18.01 -0.55 23.40
N ARG A 50 18.49 -1.58 24.11
CA ARG A 50 19.38 -2.61 23.55
C ARG A 50 18.68 -3.39 22.43
N TRP A 51 19.30 -3.37 21.25
CA TRP A 51 18.84 -4.09 20.06
C TRP A 51 18.98 -5.59 20.29
N SER A 52 17.85 -6.30 20.29
CA SER A 52 17.82 -7.76 20.25
C SER A 52 17.54 -8.24 18.83
N LEU A 53 18.04 -9.43 18.48
CA LEU A 53 17.73 -10.08 17.19
C LEU A 53 16.23 -10.17 16.92
N MET A 54 15.44 -10.42 17.97
CA MET A 54 13.97 -10.48 17.87
C MET A 54 13.36 -9.13 17.48
N THR A 55 13.95 -8.04 17.94
CA THR A 55 13.54 -6.67 17.59
C THR A 55 13.89 -6.34 16.14
N VAL A 56 15.06 -6.78 15.67
CA VAL A 56 15.46 -6.61 14.26
C VAL A 56 14.55 -7.41 13.32
N LEU A 57 14.21 -8.66 13.70
CA LEU A 57 13.25 -9.48 12.96
C LEU A 57 11.87 -8.81 12.89
N TYR A 58 11.41 -8.24 14.01
CA TYR A 58 10.16 -7.49 14.05
C TYR A 58 10.18 -6.28 13.10
N LEU A 59 11.23 -5.46 13.14
CA LEU A 59 11.39 -4.32 12.23
C LEU A 59 11.45 -4.79 10.77
N ALA A 60 12.24 -5.82 10.45
CA ALA A 60 12.38 -6.31 9.09
C ALA A 60 11.04 -6.76 8.48
N VAL A 61 10.23 -7.49 9.26
CA VAL A 61 8.88 -7.91 8.82
C VAL A 61 7.96 -6.70 8.68
N ARG A 62 8.00 -5.76 9.64
CA ARG A 62 7.10 -4.60 9.66
C ARG A 62 7.38 -3.62 8.52
N TYR A 63 8.62 -3.21 8.34
CA TYR A 63 9.04 -2.30 7.28
C TYR A 63 9.05 -2.98 5.90
N GLY A 64 9.32 -4.29 5.85
CA GLY A 64 9.20 -5.08 4.62
C GLY A 64 7.76 -5.16 4.11
N ALA A 65 6.80 -5.37 5.00
CA ALA A 65 5.37 -5.36 4.65
C ALA A 65 4.91 -3.99 4.15
N MET A 66 5.39 -2.90 4.75
CA MET A 66 5.08 -1.54 4.28
C MET A 66 5.63 -1.29 2.89
N PHE A 67 6.88 -1.65 2.65
CA PHE A 67 7.49 -1.53 1.33
C PHE A 67 6.70 -2.31 0.27
N TYR A 68 6.25 -3.52 0.59
CA TYR A 68 5.39 -4.30 -0.28
C TYR A 68 4.05 -3.60 -0.57
N VAL A 69 3.38 -3.06 0.45
CA VAL A 69 2.10 -2.34 0.26
C VAL A 69 2.30 -1.07 -0.57
N THR A 70 3.35 -0.28 -0.32
CA THR A 70 3.67 0.93 -1.09
C THR A 70 3.97 0.60 -2.55
N THR A 71 4.75 -0.45 -2.83
CA THR A 71 5.03 -0.87 -4.22
C THR A 71 3.76 -1.35 -4.93
N ARG A 72 2.87 -2.07 -4.23
CA ARG A 72 1.59 -2.51 -4.80
C ARG A 72 0.70 -1.32 -5.16
N ILE A 73 0.58 -0.34 -4.27
CA ILE A 73 -0.18 0.89 -4.57
C ILE A 73 0.44 1.67 -5.71
N LEU A 74 1.77 1.79 -5.78
CA LEU A 74 2.44 2.52 -6.84
C LEU A 74 2.23 1.88 -8.23
N ILE A 75 2.07 0.56 -8.28
CA ILE A 75 1.81 -0.20 -9.51
C ILE A 75 0.31 -0.17 -9.85
N ASP A 76 -0.57 -0.38 -8.86
CA ASP A 76 -2.01 -0.52 -9.07
C ASP A 76 -2.74 0.84 -9.18
N VAL A 77 -2.22 1.88 -8.54
CA VAL A 77 -2.68 3.27 -8.70
C VAL A 77 -1.75 3.93 -9.70
N PRO A 78 -2.21 4.26 -10.92
CA PRO A 78 -1.43 5.08 -11.83
C PRO A 78 -1.33 6.49 -11.22
N THR A 79 -0.31 6.71 -10.40
CA THR A 79 -0.02 8.02 -9.77
C THR A 79 0.34 9.08 -10.80
N VAL A 80 0.70 8.64 -12.01
CA VAL A 80 0.88 9.49 -13.17
C VAL A 80 -0.38 9.38 -14.04
N SER A 81 -1.35 10.24 -13.74
CA SER A 81 -2.36 10.60 -14.74
C SER A 81 -1.62 11.31 -15.89
N MET A 82 -1.10 10.54 -16.84
CA MET A 82 -0.55 11.04 -18.12
C MET A 82 -1.67 11.49 -19.07
N THR A 83 -2.83 11.89 -18.53
CA THR A 83 -4.02 12.21 -19.32
C THR A 83 -4.09 13.70 -19.72
N ASP A 84 -3.14 14.53 -19.29
CA ASP A 84 -3.10 15.97 -19.63
C ASP A 84 -1.99 16.36 -20.63
N ALA A 85 -1.66 15.48 -21.58
CA ALA A 85 -0.84 15.87 -22.72
C ALA A 85 -1.44 15.33 -24.03
N GLY A 86 -2.17 16.20 -24.74
CA GLY A 86 -2.60 15.99 -26.12
C GLY A 86 -4.02 16.44 -26.38
#